data_AF-A0A965M5V0-F1
#
_entry.id   AF-A0A965M5V0-F1
#
_cell.length_a   1.000
_cell.length_b   1.000
_cell.length_c   1.000
_cell.angle_alpha   90.00
_cell.angle_beta   90.00
_cell.angle_gamma   90.00
#
_symmetry.space_group_name_H-M   'P 1'
#
loop_
_entity.id
_entity.type
_entity.pdbx_description
1 polymer ?
#
loop_
_entity_poly.entity_id
_entity_poly.type
_entity_poly.pdbx_seq_one_letter_code
_entity_poly.pdbx_strand_id
1 'polypeptide(L)'
;MDRIFTRIGAGDDLARGQSTFLVEMNETALILNHATKDSLVILDEIGRGTSTLDGLSIAWAVGEYLHDEVKAKTLFATHYHELAELALTRRGVMNFRVDVREEKDRVVFLHRIVKG
;
A
#
# COMPACT_ATOMS: atom_id res chain seq x y z
N MET A 1 -1.58 -19.01 -8.26
CA MET A 1 -0.80 -18.01 -7.50
C MET A 1 0.65 -18.45 -7.51
N ASP A 2 1.57 -17.64 -8.04
CA ASP A 2 2.97 -18.03 -8.27
C ASP A 2 3.92 -17.58 -7.15
N ARG A 3 3.79 -16.34 -6.66
CA ARG A 3 4.62 -15.75 -5.62
C ARG A 3 3.82 -14.83 -4.71
N ILE A 4 4.35 -14.61 -3.50
CA ILE A 4 3.83 -13.63 -2.55
C ILE A 4 4.90 -12.57 -2.36
N PHE A 5 4.53 -11.32 -2.60
CA PHE A 5 5.35 -10.15 -2.35
C PHE A 5 4.76 -9.36 -1.19
N THR A 6 5.61 -8.98 -0.25
CA THR A 6 5.21 -8.19 0.91
C THR A 6 6.17 -7.03 1.08
N ARG A 7 5.64 -5.82 1.06
CA ARG A 7 6.26 -4.67 1.71
C ARG A 7 5.38 -4.36 2.90
N ILE A 8 5.80 -4.82 4.07
CA ILE A 8 5.20 -4.48 5.36
C ILE A 8 6.27 -3.75 6.14
N GLY A 9 5.93 -2.65 6.81
CA GLY A 9 6.90 -1.91 7.61
C GLY A 9 7.44 -2.81 8.71
N ALA A 10 8.63 -3.38 8.52
CA ALA A 10 9.35 -4.05 9.59
C ALA A 10 9.81 -2.94 10.55
N GLY A 11 9.47 -3.08 11.83
CA GLY A 11 9.87 -2.11 12.86
C GLY A 11 11.36 -1.82 12.75
N ASP A 12 11.69 -0.54 12.54
CA ASP A 12 13.01 0.07 12.41
C ASP A 12 14.19 -0.90 12.54
N ASP A 13 14.58 -1.55 11.44
CA ASP A 13 15.94 -2.10 11.35
C ASP A 13 16.87 -0.95 10.95
N LEU A 14 17.11 -0.06 11.91
CA LEU A 14 18.08 1.06 11.88
C LEU A 14 19.54 0.59 11.65
N ALA A 15 19.77 -0.69 11.35
CA ALA A 15 21.07 -1.35 11.48
C ALA A 15 21.98 -1.34 10.23
N ARG A 16 21.73 -0.52 9.20
CA ARG A 16 22.55 -0.57 7.96
C ARG A 16 23.11 0.74 7.42
N GLY A 17 22.83 1.90 8.04
CA GLY A 17 23.34 3.19 7.56
C GLY A 17 22.82 3.63 6.18
N GLN A 18 21.76 2.98 5.70
CA GLN A 18 21.05 3.35 4.47
C GLN A 18 19.77 4.11 4.82
N SER A 19 19.35 5.04 3.97
CA SER A 19 18.07 5.75 4.13
C SER A 19 16.91 4.75 4.12
N THR A 20 16.04 4.82 5.12
CA THR A 20 14.81 4.01 5.20
C THR A 20 13.98 4.14 3.92
N PHE A 21 13.89 5.35 3.37
CA PHE A 21 13.19 5.59 2.11
C PHE A 21 13.85 4.88 0.93
N LEU A 22 15.19 4.87 0.86
CA LEU A 22 15.91 4.15 -0.20
C LEU A 22 15.65 2.63 -0.11
N VAL A 23 15.67 2.05 1.09
CA VAL A 23 15.38 0.63 1.30
C VAL A 23 13.95 0.32 0.83
N GLU A 24 12.98 1.13 1.24
CA GLU A 24 11.58 1.01 0.80
C GLU A 24 11.44 1.06 -0.72
N MET A 25 12.12 2.00 -1.38
CA MET A 25 12.06 2.12 -2.85
C MET A 25 12.73 0.93 -3.55
N ASN A 26 13.81 0.39 -3.00
CA ASN A 26 14.44 -0.82 -3.54
C ASN A 26 13.56 -2.05 -3.39
N GLU A 27 12.89 -2.22 -2.24
CA GLU A 27 11.92 -3.29 -2.04
C GLU A 27 10.74 -3.15 -3.01
N THR A 28 10.22 -1.94 -3.17
CA THR A 28 9.15 -1.63 -4.13
C THR A 28 9.60 -1.99 -5.55
N ALA A 29 10.80 -1.58 -5.96
CA ALA A 29 11.36 -1.91 -7.27
C ALA A 29 11.53 -3.42 -7.46
N LEU A 30 11.95 -4.16 -6.42
CA LEU A 30 12.05 -5.62 -6.46
C LEU A 30 10.68 -6.25 -6.77
N ILE A 31 9.63 -5.80 -6.08
CA ILE A 31 8.26 -6.27 -6.29
C ILE A 31 7.83 -5.97 -7.73
N LEU A 32 7.95 -4.72 -8.17
CA LEU A 32 7.50 -4.30 -9.50
C LEU A 32 8.19 -5.04 -10.64
N ASN A 33 9.49 -5.36 -10.50
CA ASN A 33 10.25 -6.07 -11.53
C ASN A 33 9.96 -7.58 -11.61
N HIS A 34 9.40 -8.18 -10.57
CA HIS A 34 9.26 -9.64 -10.48
C HIS A 34 7.83 -10.13 -10.28
N ALA A 35 6.91 -9.25 -9.89
CA ALA A 35 5.50 -9.58 -9.78
C ALA A 35 4.93 -9.94 -11.15
N THR A 36 4.06 -10.94 -11.17
CA THR A 36 3.30 -11.34 -12.34
C THR A 36 1.81 -11.21 -12.05
N LYS A 37 0.97 -11.35 -13.07
CA LYS A 37 -0.49 -11.40 -12.91
C LYS A 37 -0.97 -12.49 -11.93
N ASP A 38 -0.17 -13.53 -11.72
CA ASP A 38 -0.49 -14.65 -10.83
C ASP A 38 0.06 -14.44 -9.41
N SER A 39 0.70 -13.30 -9.14
CA SER A 39 1.27 -12.98 -7.83
C SER A 39 0.24 -12.34 -6.90
N LEU A 40 0.45 -12.52 -5.59
CA LEU A 40 -0.18 -11.71 -4.55
C LEU A 40 0.82 -10.66 -4.07
N VAL A 41 0.41 -9.40 -4.09
CA VAL A 41 1.21 -8.27 -3.62
C VAL A 41 0.51 -7.65 -2.41
N ILE A 42 1.24 -7.47 -1.32
CA ILE A 42 0.76 -6.81 -0.10
C ILE A 42 1.69 -5.63 0.17
N LEU A 43 1.15 -4.41 0.07
CA LEU A 43 1.86 -3.17 0.30
C LEU A 43 1.27 -2.46 1.52
N ASP A 44 2.14 -1.91 2.35
CA ASP A 44 1.78 -1.17 3.55
C ASP A 44 2.53 0.17 3.55
N GLU A 45 1.80 1.28 3.55
CA GLU A 45 2.30 2.66 3.72
C GLU A 45 3.53 3.04 2.88
N ILE A 46 3.53 2.72 1.59
CA ILE A 46 4.55 3.20 0.65
C ILE A 46 4.49 4.73 0.52
N GLY A 47 5.66 5.38 0.46
CA GLY A 47 5.81 6.81 0.24
C GLY A 47 5.95 7.64 1.51
N ARG A 48 5.88 7.03 2.71
CA ARG A 48 5.91 7.75 4.00
C ARG A 48 7.26 8.41 4.31
N GLY A 49 8.36 7.93 3.71
CA GLY A 49 9.71 8.42 3.98
C GLY A 49 10.13 9.69 3.22
N THR A 50 9.21 10.36 2.52
CA THR A 50 9.49 11.56 1.70
C THR A 50 8.39 12.62 1.88
N SER A 51 8.42 13.70 1.10
CA SER A 51 7.38 14.74 1.12
C SER A 51 6.00 14.15 0.83
N THR A 52 4.94 14.71 1.42
CA THR A 52 3.58 14.16 1.29
C THR A 52 3.13 14.05 -0.17
N LEU A 53 3.44 15.05 -1.00
CA LEU A 53 3.07 15.05 -2.41
C LEU A 53 3.89 14.05 -3.23
N ASP A 54 5.19 13.92 -2.94
CA ASP A 54 6.04 12.94 -3.62
C ASP A 54 5.65 11.51 -3.22
N GLY A 55 5.37 11.29 -1.94
CA GLY A 55 4.94 10.01 -1.39
C GLY A 55 3.60 9.56 -1.98
N LEU A 56 2.62 10.46 -2.04
CA LEU A 56 1.35 10.21 -2.74
C LEU A 56 1.57 9.87 -4.21
N SER A 57 2.40 10.67 -4.92
CA SER A 57 2.68 10.45 -6.34
C SER A 57 3.30 9.07 -6.61
N ILE A 58 4.22 8.65 -5.74
CA ILE A 58 4.84 7.32 -5.82
C ILE A 58 3.80 6.23 -5.54
N ALA A 59 3.05 6.33 -4.44
CA ALA A 59 2.03 5.35 -4.07
C ALA A 59 0.97 5.19 -5.17
N TRP A 60 0.56 6.31 -5.77
CA TRP A 60 -0.36 6.34 -6.90
C TRP A 60 0.20 5.61 -8.12
N ALA A 61 1.40 5.99 -8.58
CA ALA A 61 2.03 5.38 -9.73
C ALA A 61 2.26 3.86 -9.54
N VAL A 62 2.65 3.44 -8.33
CA VAL A 62 2.81 2.02 -7.97
C VAL A 62 1.47 1.28 -8.04
N GLY A 63 0.42 1.86 -7.46
CA GLY A 63 -0.94 1.29 -7.49
C GLY A 63 -1.46 1.13 -8.92
N GLU A 64 -1.29 2.16 -9.75
CA GLU A 64 -1.68 2.10 -11.16
C GLU A 64 -0.88 1.05 -11.93
N TYR A 65 0.43 1.01 -11.78
CA TYR A 65 1.27 0.06 -12.50
C TYR A 65 0.96 -1.41 -12.13
N LEU A 66 0.76 -1.69 -10.84
CA LEU A 66 0.36 -3.02 -10.38
C LEU A 66 -1.01 -3.44 -10.93
N HIS A 67 -1.94 -2.49 -11.07
CA HIS A 67 -3.27 -2.74 -11.60
C HIS A 67 -3.28 -2.89 -13.13
N ASP A 68 -2.62 -1.99 -13.86
CA ASP A 68 -2.73 -1.87 -15.32
C ASP A 68 -1.81 -2.81 -16.08
N GLU A 69 -0.54 -2.83 -15.66
CA GLU A 69 0.53 -3.51 -16.38
C GLU A 69 0.72 -4.91 -15.83
N VAL A 70 0.97 -5.01 -14.51
CA VAL A 70 1.21 -6.31 -13.86
C VAL A 70 -0.07 -7.13 -13.74
N LYS A 71 -1.18 -6.47 -13.43
CA LYS A 71 -2.51 -7.08 -13.15
C LYS A 71 -2.46 -8.11 -12.02
N ALA A 72 -1.58 -7.90 -11.05
CA ALA A 72 -1.45 -8.75 -9.87
C ALA A 72 -2.63 -8.54 -8.92
N LYS A 73 -2.92 -9.55 -8.10
CA LYS A 73 -3.85 -9.36 -6.97
C LYS A 73 -3.12 -8.55 -5.89
N THR A 74 -3.59 -7.35 -5.60
CA THR A 74 -2.90 -6.42 -4.71
C THR A 74 -3.78 -6.01 -3.52
N LEU A 75 -3.19 -6.05 -2.32
CA LEU A 75 -3.70 -5.37 -1.13
C LEU A 75 -2.78 -4.18 -0.85
N PHE A 76 -3.36 -2.98 -0.76
CA PHE A 76 -2.61 -1.75 -0.53
C PHE A 76 -3.18 -1.04 0.69
N ALA A 77 -2.48 -1.13 1.83
CA ALA A 77 -2.78 -0.34 3.02
C ALA A 77 -2.07 1.02 2.91
N THR A 78 -2.83 2.09 3.10
CA THR A 78 -2.31 3.46 2.98
C THR A 78 -3.06 4.41 3.90
N HIS A 79 -2.40 5.52 4.25
CA HIS A 79 -3.02 6.67 4.91
C HIS A 79 -3.41 7.77 3.90
N TYR A 80 -3.01 7.64 2.63
CA TYR A 80 -3.39 8.58 1.57
C TYR A 80 -4.83 8.35 1.14
N HIS A 81 -5.73 9.23 1.56
CA HIS A 81 -7.15 9.15 1.22
C HIS A 81 -7.39 9.36 -0.28
N GLU A 82 -6.55 10.17 -0.92
CA GLU A 82 -6.59 10.45 -2.35
C GLU A 82 -6.46 9.16 -3.17
N LEU A 83 -5.68 8.18 -2.69
CA LEU A 83 -5.48 6.90 -3.39
C LEU A 83 -6.80 6.11 -3.57
N ALA A 84 -7.81 6.37 -2.72
CA ALA A 84 -9.14 5.78 -2.85
C ALA A 84 -9.84 6.18 -4.16
N GLU A 85 -9.44 7.29 -4.79
CA GLU A 85 -9.96 7.74 -6.08
C GLU A 85 -9.58 6.81 -7.24
N LEU A 86 -8.57 5.94 -7.09
CA LEU A 86 -8.28 4.89 -8.08
C LEU A 86 -9.49 4.00 -8.34
N ALA A 87 -10.34 3.77 -7.33
CA ALA A 87 -11.57 3.00 -7.48
C ALA A 87 -12.61 3.67 -8.40
N LEU A 88 -12.52 5.00 -8.61
CA LEU A 88 -13.41 5.74 -9.49
C LEU A 88 -13.06 5.52 -10.97
N THR A 89 -11.78 5.29 -11.28
CA THR A 89 -11.28 5.22 -12.67
C THR A 89 -10.82 3.83 -13.09
N ARG A 90 -10.50 2.93 -12.14
CA ARG A 90 -9.95 1.59 -12.41
C ARG A 90 -10.92 0.48 -12.02
N ARG A 91 -11.43 -0.22 -13.03
CA ARG A 91 -12.33 -1.37 -12.83
C ARG A 91 -11.59 -2.52 -12.15
N GLY A 92 -12.08 -2.92 -10.98
CA GLY A 92 -11.49 -4.02 -10.19
C GLY A 92 -10.78 -3.54 -8.93
N VAL A 93 -10.55 -2.23 -8.81
CA VAL A 93 -10.12 -1.60 -7.55
C VAL A 93 -11.33 -1.45 -6.64
N MET A 94 -11.15 -1.77 -5.36
CA MET A 94 -12.20 -1.71 -4.34
C MET A 94 -11.62 -1.13 -3.05
N ASN A 95 -12.33 -0.14 -2.49
CA ASN A 95 -11.93 0.49 -1.24
C ASN A 95 -12.52 -0.24 -0.04
N PHE A 96 -11.69 -0.39 0.98
CA PHE A 96 -12.04 -0.97 2.26
C PHE A 96 -11.36 -0.17 3.37
N ARG A 97 -11.99 -0.14 4.54
CA ARG A 97 -11.47 0.50 5.74
C ARG A 97 -11.69 -0.36 6.98
N VAL A 98 -10.89 -0.10 8.02
CA VAL A 98 -11.12 -0.65 9.35
C VAL A 98 -12.24 0.14 10.02
N ASP A 99 -13.26 -0.55 10.49
CA ASP A 99 -14.42 0.06 11.16
C ASP A 99 -14.05 0.55 12.56
N VAL A 100 -14.45 1.79 12.86
CA VAL A 100 -14.18 2.48 14.12
C VAL A 100 -15.49 3.02 14.68
N ARG A 101 -15.66 2.93 15.99
CA ARG A 101 -16.82 3.46 16.70
C ARG A 101 -16.37 4.47 17.73
N GLU A 102 -16.94 5.67 17.66
CA GLU A 102 -16.75 6.69 18.70
C GLU A 102 -17.79 6.48 19.80
N GLU A 103 -17.32 6.28 21.03
CA GLU A 103 -18.18 6.21 22.22
C GLU A 103 -17.74 7.27 23.22
N LYS A 104 -18.58 8.30 23.41
CA LYS A 104 -18.26 9.48 24.21
C LYS A 104 -16.95 10.12 23.70
N ASP A 105 -15.87 10.01 24.47
CA ASP A 105 -14.53 10.56 24.17
C ASP A 105 -13.49 9.46 23.90
N ARG A 106 -13.91 8.28 23.44
CA ARG A 106 -13.01 7.17 23.12
C ARG A 106 -13.27 6.63 21.71
N VAL A 107 -12.18 6.36 21.01
CA VAL A 107 -12.20 5.61 19.75
C VAL A 107 -12.07 4.13 20.06
N VAL A 108 -13.05 3.34 19.62
CA VAL A 108 -13.06 1.87 19.73
C VAL A 108 -12.80 1.27 18.35
N PHE A 109 -11.67 0.57 18.20
CA PHE A 109 -11.34 -0.17 16.99
C PHE A 109 -12.09 -1.50 16.96
N LEU A 110 -12.97 -1.68 15.97
CA LEU A 110 -13.80 -2.90 15.88
C LEU A 110 -13.08 -4.06 15.19
N HIS A 111 -11.87 -3.82 14.66
CA HIS A 111 -11.06 -4.77 13.89
C HIS A 111 -11.84 -5.47 12.75
N ARG A 112 -12.85 -4.78 12.20
CA ARG A 112 -13.68 -5.27 11.12
C ARG A 112 -13.34 -4.52 9.86
N ILE A 113 -13.06 -5.23 8.78
CA ILE A 113 -12.91 -4.64 7.45
C ILE A 113 -14.30 -4.45 6.84
N VAL A 114 -14.63 -3.23 6.49
CA VAL A 114 -15.89 -2.86 5.84
C VAL A 114 -15.61 -2.18 4.51
N LYS A 115 -16.55 -2.31 3.57
CA LYS A 115 -16.46 -1.61 2.28
C LYS A 115 -16.62 -0.10 2.52
N GLY A 116 -15.84 0.69 1.80
CA GLY A 116 -15.83 2.15 1.93
C GLY A 116 -14.43 2.67 2.03
#